data_AF-A0A2V9FV25-F1
#
_entry.id   AF-A0A2V9FV25-F1
#
_cell.length_a   1.000
_cell.length_b   1.000
_cell.length_c   1.000
_cell.angle_alpha   90.00
_cell.angle_beta   90.00
_cell.angle_gamma   90.00
#
_symmetry.space_group_name_H-M   'P 1'
#
loop_
_entity.id
_entity.type
_entity.pdbx_description
1 polymer ?
#
loop_
_entity_poly.entity_id
_entity_poly.type
_entity_poly.pdbx_seq_one_letter_code
_entity_poly.pdbx_strand_id
1 'polypeptide(L)'
;MSTGKDKRENFERLLREGKLGGMAVLRNLRLMLASGVDPKRVRERLDQGVARALPLHFVTAARHAPRLEGALEKAMLKSIAGIAKLAGSTGLVVDVSGSMNYKLSKKGQTTRMDAAAGLAILLREKAEEFSIATFSDTCIELPPQRGFALRDA
;
A
#
# COMPACT_ATOMS: atom_id res chain seq x y z
N MET A 1 -9.88 0.83 32.51
CA MET A 1 -9.85 1.42 31.16
C MET A 1 -8.59 2.27 30.97
N SER A 2 -7.43 1.66 30.59
CA SER A 2 -6.14 2.39 30.44
C SER A 2 -5.40 2.08 29.13
N THR A 3 -5.67 0.94 28.50
CA THR A 3 -4.84 0.38 27.42
C THR A 3 -4.79 1.21 26.13
N GLY A 4 -5.78 2.07 25.86
CA GLY A 4 -5.79 2.91 24.66
C GLY A 4 -4.83 4.12 24.76
N LYS A 5 -4.82 4.78 25.92
CA LYS A 5 -3.98 5.96 26.17
C LYS A 5 -2.50 5.58 26.20
N ASP A 6 -2.17 4.46 26.86
CA ASP A 6 -0.82 3.92 26.94
C ASP A 6 -0.27 3.55 25.54
N LYS A 7 -1.13 2.96 24.68
CA LYS A 7 -0.76 2.62 23.30
C LYS A 7 -0.47 3.85 22.45
N ARG A 8 -1.32 4.88 22.54
CA ARG A 8 -1.12 6.14 21.82
C ARG A 8 0.22 6.76 22.18
N GLU A 9 0.47 6.95 23.48
CA GLU A 9 1.69 7.59 23.97
C GLU A 9 2.93 6.80 23.53
N ASN A 10 2.88 5.47 23.58
CA ASN A 10 3.99 4.64 23.12
C ASN A 10 4.26 4.79 21.61
N PHE A 11 3.22 4.73 20.76
CA PHE A 11 3.40 4.96 19.32
C PHE A 11 3.94 6.35 19.02
N GLU A 12 3.35 7.37 19.65
CA GLU A 12 3.77 8.76 19.51
C GLU A 12 5.23 8.99 19.93
N ARG A 13 5.66 8.32 21.00
CA ARG A 13 7.06 8.32 21.45
C ARG A 13 7.97 7.64 20.44
N LEU A 14 7.63 6.45 19.96
CA LEU A 14 8.44 5.71 18.98
C LEU A 14 8.56 6.44 17.63
N LEU A 15 7.52 7.14 17.20
CA LEU A 15 7.56 8.00 16.01
C LEU A 15 8.52 9.18 16.21
N ARG A 16 8.41 9.87 17.34
CA ARG A 16 9.24 11.04 17.69
C ARG A 16 10.72 10.68 17.84
N GLU A 17 11.00 9.56 18.48
CA GLU A 17 12.36 9.04 18.66
C GLU A 17 12.93 8.39 17.37
N GLY A 18 12.16 8.31 16.28
CA GLY A 18 12.58 7.67 15.03
C GLY A 18 12.76 6.15 15.12
N LYS A 19 12.36 5.52 16.24
CA LYS A 19 12.52 4.09 16.50
C LYS A 19 11.47 3.22 15.82
N LEU A 20 10.38 3.81 15.33
CA LEU A 20 9.39 3.10 14.52
C LEU A 20 9.78 3.12 13.04
N GLY A 21 10.26 1.98 12.53
CA GLY A 21 10.59 1.83 11.11
C GLY A 21 9.37 1.97 10.19
N GLY A 22 9.56 2.42 8.95
CA GLY A 22 8.46 2.71 8.02
C GLY A 22 7.58 1.49 7.71
N MET A 23 8.17 0.30 7.58
CA MET A 23 7.40 -0.95 7.40
C MET A 23 6.54 -1.28 8.62
N ALA A 24 7.02 -0.96 9.83
CA ALA A 24 6.25 -1.11 11.04
C ALA A 24 5.08 -0.12 11.09
N VAL A 25 5.26 1.10 10.59
CA VAL A 25 4.17 2.08 10.42
C VAL A 25 3.07 1.53 9.51
N LEU A 26 3.42 1.06 8.30
CA LEU A 26 2.43 0.51 7.36
C LEU A 26 1.62 -0.64 7.97
N ARG A 27 2.29 -1.55 8.67
CA ARG A 27 1.67 -2.73 9.31
C ARG A 27 0.78 -2.39 10.51
N ASN A 28 1.12 -1.33 11.24
CA ASN A 28 0.39 -0.92 12.45
C ASN A 28 -0.55 0.25 12.23
N LEU A 29 -0.69 0.76 11.00
CA LEU A 29 -1.39 1.99 10.71
C LEU A 29 -2.83 2.00 11.24
N ARG A 30 -3.57 0.91 11.03
CA ARG A 30 -4.92 0.71 11.57
C ARG A 30 -4.96 0.88 13.09
N LEU A 31 -4.02 0.26 13.79
CA LEU A 31 -3.95 0.27 15.25
C LEU A 31 -3.54 1.66 15.78
N MET A 32 -2.62 2.33 15.10
CA MET A 32 -2.19 3.69 15.46
C MET A 32 -3.36 4.68 15.37
N LEU A 33 -4.10 4.65 14.25
CA LEU A 33 -5.27 5.52 14.07
C LEU A 33 -6.38 5.19 15.07
N ALA A 34 -6.65 3.89 15.30
CA ALA A 34 -7.63 3.45 16.31
C ALA A 34 -7.22 3.85 17.74
N SER A 35 -5.92 4.00 18.02
CA SER A 35 -5.41 4.46 19.32
C SER A 35 -5.39 6.00 19.43
N GLY A 36 -5.79 6.74 18.37
CA GLY A 36 -5.81 8.20 18.37
C GLY A 36 -4.45 8.86 18.17
N VAL A 37 -3.49 8.16 17.56
CA VAL A 37 -2.22 8.78 17.13
C VAL A 37 -2.51 9.82 16.07
N ASP A 38 -1.92 11.00 16.21
CA ASP A 38 -2.09 12.11 15.26
C ASP A 38 -1.65 11.70 13.83
N PRO A 39 -2.56 11.75 12.83
CA PRO A 39 -2.23 11.47 11.44
C PRO A 39 -1.07 12.31 10.90
N LYS A 40 -0.85 13.53 11.41
CA LYS A 40 0.27 14.38 11.00
C LYS A 40 1.62 13.71 11.25
N ARG A 41 1.82 13.11 12.43
CA ARG A 41 3.06 12.41 12.79
C ARG A 41 3.30 11.19 11.90
N VAL A 42 2.22 10.53 11.50
CA VAL A 42 2.29 9.41 10.56
C VAL A 42 2.74 9.90 9.17
N ARG A 43 2.19 11.01 8.67
CA ARG A 43 2.61 11.62 7.39
C ARG A 43 4.09 11.99 7.42
N GLU A 44 4.53 12.69 8.46
CA GLU A 44 5.94 13.07 8.65
C GLU A 44 6.86 11.85 8.62
N ARG A 45 6.45 10.75 9.27
CA ARG A 45 7.22 9.51 9.23
C ARG A 45 7.22 8.84 7.86
N LEU A 46 6.11 8.87 7.12
CA LEU A 46 6.03 8.33 5.76
C LEU A 46 6.88 9.13 4.76
N ASP A 47 6.99 10.45 4.92
CA ASP A 47 7.80 11.34 4.06
C ASP A 47 9.30 10.99 4.10
N GLN A 48 9.78 10.48 5.24
CA GLN A 48 11.15 9.96 5.38
C GLN A 48 11.41 8.74 4.48
N GLY A 49 10.37 8.12 3.93
CA GLY A 49 10.44 6.95 3.07
C GLY A 49 10.33 5.63 3.84
N VAL A 50 9.98 4.59 3.09
CA VAL A 50 9.87 3.23 3.60
C VAL A 50 10.78 2.32 2.79
N ALA A 51 11.96 2.00 3.33
CA ALA A 51 12.92 1.15 2.65
C ALA A 51 12.35 -0.25 2.37
N ARG A 52 12.60 -0.77 1.16
CA ARG A 52 12.24 -2.13 0.71
C ARG A 52 10.73 -2.45 0.79
N ALA A 53 9.87 -1.43 0.78
CA ALA A 53 8.43 -1.64 0.72
C ALA A 53 7.94 -1.77 -0.73
N LEU A 54 7.24 -2.86 -1.01
CA LEU A 54 6.48 -3.04 -2.25
C LEU A 54 5.12 -2.33 -2.19
N PRO A 55 4.54 -1.93 -3.34
CA PRO A 55 3.23 -1.27 -3.42
C PRO A 55 2.09 -1.98 -2.67
N LEU A 56 2.07 -3.32 -2.65
CA LEU A 56 1.05 -4.09 -1.92
C LEU A 56 0.93 -3.71 -0.43
N HIS A 57 2.04 -3.32 0.20
CA HIS A 57 2.04 -2.92 1.60
C HIS A 57 1.31 -1.59 1.81
N PHE A 58 1.46 -0.67 0.85
CA PHE A 58 0.79 0.63 0.87
C PHE A 58 -0.68 0.50 0.51
N VAL A 59 -1.04 -0.34 -0.48
CA VAL A 59 -2.43 -0.69 -0.81
C VAL A 59 -3.15 -1.25 0.41
N THR A 60 -2.56 -2.24 1.08
CA THR A 60 -3.12 -2.82 2.31
C THR A 60 -3.31 -1.75 3.40
N ALA A 61 -2.34 -0.84 3.57
CA ALA A 61 -2.39 0.21 4.57
C ALA A 61 -3.45 1.29 4.25
N ALA A 62 -3.57 1.69 2.98
CA ALA A 62 -4.50 2.72 2.50
C ALA A 62 -5.96 2.32 2.74
N ARG A 63 -6.30 1.03 2.55
CA ARG A 63 -7.63 0.48 2.88
C ARG A 63 -8.04 0.74 4.34
N HIS A 64 -7.09 0.82 5.25
CA HIS A 64 -7.36 1.09 6.67
C HIS A 64 -7.18 2.57 7.06
N ALA A 65 -6.68 3.40 6.16
CA ALA A 65 -6.37 4.80 6.42
C ALA A 65 -6.62 5.71 5.20
N PRO A 66 -7.86 5.83 4.68
CA PRO A 66 -8.16 6.65 3.50
C PRO A 66 -7.70 8.11 3.63
N ARG A 67 -7.74 8.68 4.84
CA ARG A 67 -7.28 10.06 5.13
C ARG A 67 -5.77 10.28 4.97
N LEU A 68 -5.01 9.20 4.81
CA LEU A 68 -3.55 9.21 4.62
C LEU A 68 -3.16 8.75 3.21
N GLU A 69 -4.14 8.54 2.33
CA GLU A 69 -3.93 7.96 1.00
C GLU A 69 -2.86 8.70 0.20
N GLY A 70 -2.95 10.03 0.06
CA GLY A 70 -1.92 10.80 -0.67
C GLY A 70 -0.52 10.71 -0.07
N ALA A 71 -0.40 10.58 1.27
CA ALA A 71 0.91 10.41 1.91
C ALA A 71 1.47 8.98 1.71
N LEU A 72 0.59 7.98 1.73
CA LEU A 72 0.95 6.59 1.44
C LEU A 72 1.37 6.41 -0.02
N GLU A 73 0.66 7.05 -0.95
CA GLU A 73 0.98 7.01 -2.38
C GLU A 73 2.34 7.66 -2.66
N LYS A 74 2.58 8.85 -2.10
CA LYS A 74 3.88 9.52 -2.22
C LYS A 74 5.02 8.66 -1.68
N ALA A 75 4.82 8.06 -0.50
CA ALA A 75 5.82 7.17 0.10
C ALA A 75 6.03 5.90 -0.74
N MET A 76 4.96 5.34 -1.33
CA MET A 76 5.00 4.19 -2.22
C MET A 76 5.85 4.46 -3.46
N LEU A 77 5.57 5.56 -4.17
CA LEU A 77 6.32 5.95 -5.37
C LEU A 77 7.82 6.16 -5.04
N LYS A 78 8.11 6.79 -3.90
CA LYS A 78 9.48 6.95 -3.41
C LYS A 78 10.16 5.60 -3.11
N SER A 79 9.43 4.63 -2.55
CA SER A 79 9.96 3.29 -2.24
C SER A 79 10.32 2.47 -3.47
N ILE A 80 9.62 2.67 -4.59
CA ILE A 80 9.89 1.95 -5.84
C ILE A 80 10.79 2.74 -6.80
N ALA A 81 11.07 4.02 -6.55
CA ALA A 81 11.83 4.89 -7.46
C ALA A 81 13.16 4.26 -7.92
N GLY A 82 13.89 3.61 -7.01
CA GLY A 82 15.19 2.96 -7.30
C GLY A 82 15.12 1.59 -7.99
N ILE A 83 13.93 1.04 -8.24
CA ILE A 83 13.79 -0.23 -8.98
C ILE A 83 14.05 0.05 -10.47
N ALA A 84 14.87 -0.80 -11.10
CA ALA A 84 15.18 -0.72 -12.53
C ALA A 84 13.90 -0.85 -13.38
N LYS A 85 13.91 -0.23 -14.57
CA LYS A 85 12.83 -0.41 -15.53
C LYS A 85 12.84 -1.83 -16.10
N LEU A 86 11.64 -2.33 -16.42
CA LEU A 86 11.43 -3.57 -17.15
C LEU A 86 11.27 -3.21 -18.63
N ALA A 87 12.22 -3.65 -19.45
CA ALA A 87 12.25 -3.33 -20.88
C ALA A 87 11.17 -4.08 -21.66
N GLY A 88 10.72 -3.47 -22.77
CA GLY A 88 9.74 -4.06 -23.68
C GLY A 88 8.28 -3.87 -23.25
N SER A 89 7.40 -4.69 -23.85
CA SER A 89 5.94 -4.59 -23.68
C SER A 89 5.41 -5.59 -22.67
N THR A 90 4.78 -5.09 -21.61
CA THR A 90 4.25 -5.90 -20.50
C THR A 90 2.72 -5.81 -20.44
N GLY A 91 2.04 -6.92 -20.69
CA GLY A 91 0.61 -7.06 -20.42
C GLY A 91 0.37 -7.76 -19.08
N LEU A 92 -0.52 -7.21 -18.25
CA LEU A 92 -0.96 -7.83 -17.00
C LEU A 92 -2.45 -8.14 -17.05
N VAL A 93 -2.82 -9.39 -16.79
CA VAL A 93 -4.22 -9.82 -16.69
C VAL A 93 -4.51 -10.25 -15.25
N VAL A 94 -5.42 -9.55 -14.59
CA VAL A 94 -5.69 -9.69 -13.15
C VAL A 94 -7.01 -10.40 -12.91
N ASP A 95 -6.97 -11.50 -12.16
CA ASP A 95 -8.18 -12.17 -11.66
C ASP A 95 -8.91 -11.24 -10.68
N VAL A 96 -10.22 -11.04 -10.86
CA VAL A 96 -11.08 -10.28 -9.95
C VAL A 96 -12.24 -11.12 -9.39
N SER A 97 -12.15 -12.45 -9.50
CA SER A 97 -13.10 -13.39 -8.92
C SER A 97 -13.23 -13.26 -7.40
N GLY A 98 -14.32 -13.76 -6.83
CA GLY A 98 -14.57 -13.69 -5.38
C GLY A 98 -13.44 -14.28 -4.52
N SER A 99 -12.67 -15.23 -5.06
CA SER A 99 -11.51 -15.83 -4.38
C SER A 99 -10.37 -14.82 -4.12
N MET A 100 -10.33 -13.72 -4.86
CA MET A 100 -9.31 -12.68 -4.75
C MET A 100 -9.47 -11.83 -3.50
N ASN A 101 -10.64 -11.87 -2.86
CA ASN A 101 -10.88 -11.23 -1.56
C ASN A 101 -10.25 -11.98 -0.38
N TYR A 102 -9.70 -13.18 -0.61
CA TYR A 102 -9.09 -13.97 0.47
C TYR A 102 -7.70 -13.46 0.83
N LYS A 103 -7.35 -13.62 2.12
CA LYS A 103 -6.04 -13.26 2.66
C LYS A 103 -4.94 -14.16 2.07
N LEU A 104 -3.78 -13.56 1.80
CA LEU A 104 -2.59 -14.31 1.35
C LEU A 104 -2.01 -15.23 2.43
N SER A 105 -2.15 -14.84 3.70
CA SER A 105 -1.66 -15.63 4.83
C SER A 105 -2.58 -15.50 6.03
N LYS A 106 -2.55 -16.52 6.91
CA LYS A 106 -3.37 -16.56 8.13
C LYS A 106 -3.08 -15.38 9.08
N LYS A 107 -1.84 -14.90 9.12
CA LYS A 107 -1.37 -13.83 10.03
C LYS A 107 -1.41 -12.43 9.39
N GLY A 108 -1.70 -12.32 8.10
CA GLY A 108 -1.69 -11.05 7.35
C GLY A 108 -3.08 -10.44 7.16
N GLN A 109 -3.11 -9.15 6.81
CA GLN A 109 -4.32 -8.45 6.36
C GLN A 109 -4.36 -8.28 4.83
N THR A 110 -3.23 -8.48 4.14
CA THR A 110 -3.13 -8.39 2.69
C THR A 110 -3.96 -9.48 2.01
N THR A 111 -4.87 -9.07 1.12
CA THR A 111 -5.64 -9.96 0.26
C THR A 111 -4.89 -10.27 -1.03
N ARG A 112 -5.35 -11.27 -1.79
CA ARG A 112 -4.82 -11.53 -3.15
C ARG A 112 -5.05 -10.33 -4.06
N MET A 113 -6.20 -9.67 -3.93
CA MET A 113 -6.48 -8.42 -4.62
C MET A 113 -5.47 -7.31 -4.27
N ASP A 114 -5.12 -7.13 -2.98
CA ASP A 114 -4.13 -6.12 -2.58
C ASP A 114 -2.75 -6.38 -3.24
N ALA A 115 -2.37 -7.64 -3.38
CA ALA A 115 -1.13 -8.01 -4.06
C ALA A 115 -1.20 -7.85 -5.57
N ALA A 116 -2.32 -8.20 -6.20
CA ALA A 116 -2.54 -7.98 -7.62
C ALA A 116 -2.50 -6.49 -7.98
N ALA A 117 -3.23 -5.65 -7.23
CA ALA A 117 -3.18 -4.20 -7.37
C ALA A 117 -1.77 -3.65 -7.11
N GLY A 118 -1.08 -4.16 -6.09
CA GLY A 118 0.31 -3.78 -5.82
C GLY A 118 1.27 -4.13 -6.98
N LEU A 119 1.09 -5.29 -7.61
CA LEU A 119 1.88 -5.70 -8.77
C LEU A 119 1.55 -4.83 -9.99
N ALA A 120 0.27 -4.56 -10.24
CA ALA A 120 -0.18 -3.67 -11.30
C ALA A 120 0.44 -2.27 -11.19
N ILE A 121 0.42 -1.68 -9.99
CA ILE A 121 1.05 -0.38 -9.72
C ILE A 121 2.56 -0.44 -9.95
N LEU A 122 3.23 -1.51 -9.50
CA LEU A 122 4.66 -1.66 -9.70
C LEU A 122 5.03 -1.71 -11.18
N LEU A 123 4.34 -2.56 -11.95
CA LEU A 123 4.58 -2.72 -13.38
C LEU A 123 4.22 -1.45 -14.15
N ARG A 124 3.11 -0.79 -13.80
CA ARG A 124 2.73 0.48 -14.41
C ARG A 124 3.82 1.55 -14.33
N GLU A 125 4.54 1.58 -13.21
CA GLU A 125 5.60 2.55 -12.93
C GLU A 125 6.98 2.12 -13.44
N LYS A 126 7.15 0.83 -13.78
CA LYS A 126 8.47 0.25 -14.10
C LYS A 126 8.59 -0.37 -15.47
N ALA A 127 7.51 -0.84 -16.08
CA ALA A 127 7.51 -1.27 -17.47
C ALA A 127 7.59 -0.06 -18.41
N GLU A 128 8.28 -0.22 -19.54
CA GLU A 128 8.33 0.81 -20.59
C GLU A 128 6.98 0.97 -21.28
N GLU A 129 6.38 -0.14 -21.67
CA GLU A 129 5.01 -0.22 -22.16
C GLU A 129 4.20 -1.15 -21.26
N PHE A 130 3.01 -0.69 -20.86
CA PHE A 130 2.16 -1.43 -19.93
C PHE A 130 0.70 -1.37 -20.35
N SER A 131 0.07 -2.54 -20.45
CA SER A 131 -1.38 -2.71 -20.56
C SER A 131 -1.89 -3.59 -19.45
N ILE A 132 -3.15 -3.37 -19.05
CA ILE A 132 -3.78 -4.13 -17.98
C ILE A 132 -5.22 -4.48 -18.34
N ALA A 133 -5.63 -5.70 -18.04
CA ALA A 133 -7.01 -6.13 -18.08
C ALA A 133 -7.37 -6.87 -16.80
N THR A 134 -8.65 -6.85 -16.44
CA THR A 134 -9.21 -7.68 -15.38
C THR A 134 -10.05 -8.79 -15.97
N PHE A 135 -10.15 -9.92 -15.27
CA PHE A 135 -11.03 -11.00 -15.67
C PHE A 135 -11.77 -11.66 -14.50
N SER A 136 -13.01 -12.02 -14.77
CA SER A 136 -13.78 -13.00 -14.01
C SER A 136 -14.60 -13.83 -15.00
N ASP A 137 -15.87 -13.49 -15.20
CA ASP A 137 -16.73 -14.06 -16.24
C ASP A 137 -16.51 -13.39 -17.60
N THR A 138 -15.97 -12.17 -17.59
CA THR A 138 -15.63 -11.38 -18.79
C THR A 138 -14.25 -10.76 -18.61
N CYS A 139 -13.60 -10.41 -19.72
CA CYS A 139 -12.31 -9.72 -19.73
C CYS A 139 -12.52 -8.26 -20.10
N ILE A 140 -12.01 -7.34 -19.27
CA ILE A 140 -12.18 -5.89 -19.45
C ILE A 140 -10.80 -5.24 -19.40
N GLU A 141 -10.43 -4.52 -20.46
CA GLU A 141 -9.21 -3.70 -20.46
C GLU A 141 -9.40 -2.46 -19.59
N LEU A 142 -8.42 -2.17 -18.74
CA LEU A 142 -8.46 -1.01 -17.85
C LEU A 142 -7.73 0.19 -18.47
N PRO A 143 -8.20 1.42 -18.23
CA PRO A 143 -7.51 2.62 -18.67
C PRO A 143 -6.13 2.74 -18.01
N PRO A 144 -5.17 3.44 -18.64
CA PRO A 144 -3.77 3.53 -18.17
C PRO A 144 -3.61 4.51 -17.00
N GLN A 145 -4.28 4.23 -15.87
CA GLN A 145 -4.19 4.98 -14.63
C GLN A 145 -2.84 4.74 -13.92
N ARG A 146 -2.52 5.56 -12.92
CA ARG A 146 -1.28 5.48 -12.13
C ARG A 146 -1.57 5.48 -10.64
N GLY A 147 -0.63 4.97 -9.86
CA GLY A 147 -0.72 4.97 -8.40
C GLY A 147 -2.01 4.30 -7.89
N PHE A 148 -2.64 4.87 -6.87
CA PHE A 148 -3.85 4.28 -6.30
C PHE A 148 -5.08 4.37 -7.20
N ALA A 149 -5.10 5.29 -8.18
CA ALA A 149 -6.18 5.34 -9.15
C ALA A 149 -6.28 4.06 -10.01
N LEU A 150 -5.17 3.33 -10.18
CA LEU A 150 -5.16 2.02 -10.85
C LEU A 150 -5.76 0.88 -10.00
N ARG A 151 -5.72 1.02 -8.67
CA ARG A 151 -6.37 0.07 -7.75
C ARG A 151 -7.89 0.22 -7.77
N ASP A 152 -8.38 1.45 -7.98
CA ASP A 152 -9.80 1.82 -7.91
C ASP A 152 -10.50 1.77 -9.28
N ALA A 153 -9.77 1.41 -10.34
CA ALA A 153 -10.25 1.22 -11.71
C ALA A 153 -10.90 -0.16 -11.88
#